data_AF-A0A356B2A5-F1
#
_entry.id   AF-A0A356B2A5-F1
#
_cell.length_a   1.000
_cell.length_b   1.000
_cell.length_c   1.000
_cell.angle_alpha   90.00
_cell.angle_beta   90.00
_cell.angle_gamma   90.00
#
_symmetry.space_group_name_H-M   'P 1'
#
loop_
_entity.id
_entity.type
_entity.pdbx_description
1 polymer ?
#
loop_
_entity_poly.entity_id
_entity_poly.type
_entity_poly.pdbx_seq_one_letter_code
_entity_poly.pdbx_strand_id
1 'polypeptide(L)'
;MIYIGGKQAGKEAVLGKLPDDRIQNITAEIMADSTQTYSFRSMDELKFELSVRSAIVKASKDLNGNNFSFAVFRRSRCNPAFWNREPDGGFRLKSGVKPNEAIKNIYDQSRLYATECSTAIVIVFYKALADVLPGPLFDALFPNTYLMNWQSLDPDLGLRTLHEPEKYMPGNCRYFKNPDVNPLTPEWQGENAIDFGDGLYYGHGMGIRNAEQIIHALNQNRKRNADKSAYLMDSSTRLNFSRLYTAYARYQP
;
A
#
# COMPACT_ATOMS: atom_id res chain seq x y z
N MET A 1 -9.47 17.68 -11.40
CA MET A 1 -10.84 17.71 -11.95
C MET A 1 -11.36 16.29 -12.11
N ILE A 2 -12.57 16.01 -11.64
CA ILE A 2 -13.19 14.68 -11.72
C ILE A 2 -14.14 14.60 -12.91
N TYR A 3 -14.04 13.53 -13.70
CA TYR A 3 -14.95 13.20 -14.79
C TYR A 3 -15.60 11.84 -14.54
N ILE A 4 -16.93 11.77 -14.66
CA ILE A 4 -17.71 10.54 -14.48
C ILE A 4 -18.55 10.32 -15.74
N GLY A 5 -18.37 9.18 -16.40
CA GLY A 5 -19.07 8.87 -17.66
C GLY A 5 -18.81 9.91 -18.76
N GLY A 6 -17.60 10.50 -18.77
CA GLY A 6 -17.20 11.54 -19.73
C GLY A 6 -17.67 12.96 -19.41
N LYS A 7 -18.43 13.17 -18.32
CA LYS A 7 -18.89 14.51 -17.89
C LYS A 7 -18.12 14.97 -16.66
N GLN A 8 -17.75 16.25 -16.63
CA GLN A 8 -17.13 16.83 -15.44
C GLN A 8 -18.14 16.82 -14.28
N ALA A 9 -17.71 16.29 -13.14
CA ALA A 9 -18.51 16.26 -11.92
C ALA A 9 -18.06 17.39 -10.98
N GLY A 10 -19.01 18.19 -10.48
CA GLY A 10 -18.73 19.22 -9.48
C GLY A 10 -18.35 18.61 -8.13
N LYS A 11 -17.48 19.32 -7.38
CA LYS A 11 -16.96 18.87 -6.06
C LYS A 11 -18.07 18.47 -5.09
N GLU A 12 -19.06 19.34 -4.89
CA GLU A 12 -20.20 19.11 -4.00
C GLU A 12 -21.04 17.89 -4.44
N ALA A 13 -21.25 17.71 -5.74
CA ALA A 13 -22.01 16.60 -6.29
C ALA A 13 -21.29 15.24 -6.13
N VAL A 14 -19.96 15.25 -6.05
CA VAL A 14 -19.16 14.07 -5.73
C VAL A 14 -19.21 13.80 -4.23
N LEU A 15 -18.83 14.78 -3.41
CA LEU A 15 -18.72 14.64 -1.95
C LEU A 15 -20.07 14.26 -1.31
N GLY A 16 -21.18 14.84 -1.77
CA GLY A 16 -22.52 14.52 -1.28
C GLY A 16 -22.99 13.08 -1.54
N LYS A 17 -22.23 12.27 -2.30
CA LYS A 17 -22.52 10.85 -2.55
C LYS A 17 -21.57 9.89 -1.82
N LEU A 18 -20.62 10.42 -1.06
CA LEU A 18 -19.65 9.64 -0.30
C LEU A 18 -20.14 9.39 1.12
N PRO A 19 -19.75 8.27 1.74
CA PRO A 19 -19.99 8.06 3.17
C PRO A 19 -19.16 9.04 4.01
N ASP A 20 -19.46 9.13 5.30
CA ASP A 20 -18.62 9.82 6.29
C ASP A 20 -17.34 9.01 6.58
N ASP A 21 -16.47 8.92 5.57
CA ASP A 21 -15.14 8.35 5.64
C ASP A 21 -14.12 9.42 5.28
N ARG A 22 -13.28 9.78 6.25
CA ARG A 22 -12.27 10.84 6.07
C ARG A 22 -11.34 10.60 4.89
N ILE A 23 -10.90 9.37 4.67
CA ILE A 23 -9.93 9.04 3.62
C ILE A 23 -10.57 9.19 2.24
N GLN A 24 -11.82 8.75 2.10
CA GLN A 24 -12.57 8.92 0.85
C GLN A 24 -12.82 10.40 0.56
N ASN A 25 -13.24 11.18 1.55
CA ASN A 25 -13.52 12.61 1.39
C ASN A 25 -12.27 13.42 1.03
N ILE A 26 -11.18 13.27 1.80
CA ILE A 26 -9.91 13.97 1.49
C ILE A 26 -9.40 13.58 0.09
N THR A 27 -9.48 12.30 -0.28
CA THR A 27 -9.05 11.88 -1.62
C THR A 27 -9.89 12.53 -2.72
N ALA A 28 -11.22 12.57 -2.56
CA ALA A 28 -12.12 13.20 -3.52
C ALA A 28 -11.90 14.72 -3.61
N GLU A 29 -11.62 15.39 -2.49
CA GLU A 29 -11.24 16.80 -2.46
C GLU A 29 -9.95 17.05 -3.25
N ILE A 30 -8.90 16.25 -3.01
CA ILE A 30 -7.63 16.33 -3.75
C ILE A 30 -7.87 16.18 -5.26
N MET A 31 -8.68 15.21 -5.67
CA MET A 31 -9.02 14.99 -7.08
C MET A 31 -9.82 16.15 -7.68
N ALA A 32 -10.75 16.72 -6.92
CA ALA A 32 -11.61 17.81 -7.36
C ALA A 32 -10.80 19.12 -7.54
N ASP A 33 -9.89 19.41 -6.61
CA ASP A 33 -9.12 20.66 -6.55
C ASP A 33 -7.84 20.62 -7.43
N SER A 34 -7.50 19.46 -7.99
CA SER A 34 -6.37 19.26 -8.89
C SER A 34 -6.64 19.73 -10.32
N THR A 35 -5.60 20.12 -11.07
CA THR A 35 -5.71 20.45 -12.50
C THR A 35 -5.66 19.21 -13.39
N GLN A 36 -5.08 18.11 -12.91
CA GLN A 36 -5.12 16.79 -13.53
C GLN A 36 -6.56 16.28 -13.67
N THR A 37 -6.82 15.59 -14.79
CA THR A 37 -8.09 14.92 -15.04
C THR A 37 -8.09 13.52 -14.43
N TYR A 38 -9.07 13.25 -13.57
CA TYR A 38 -9.36 11.93 -13.00
C TYR A 38 -10.67 11.42 -13.61
N SER A 39 -10.57 10.46 -14.52
CA SER A 39 -11.71 9.95 -15.28
C SER A 39 -12.16 8.58 -14.77
N PHE A 40 -13.46 8.46 -14.53
CA PHE A 40 -14.14 7.25 -14.08
C PHE A 40 -15.29 6.93 -15.04
N ARG A 41 -15.53 5.65 -15.32
CA ARG A 41 -16.64 5.19 -16.16
C ARG A 41 -17.99 5.40 -15.48
N SER A 42 -18.02 5.34 -14.16
CA SER A 42 -19.22 5.45 -13.33
C SER A 42 -18.88 6.00 -11.94
N MET A 43 -19.89 6.44 -11.20
CA MET A 43 -19.73 6.83 -9.79
C MET A 43 -19.26 5.65 -8.93
N ASP A 44 -19.63 4.42 -9.30
CA ASP A 44 -19.22 3.21 -8.58
C ASP A 44 -17.73 2.89 -8.76
N GLU A 45 -17.15 3.21 -9.93
CA GLU A 45 -15.69 3.10 -10.11
C GLU A 45 -14.93 4.08 -9.22
N LEU A 46 -15.43 5.32 -9.10
CA LEU A 46 -14.85 6.30 -8.16
C LEU A 46 -14.96 5.79 -6.72
N LYS A 47 -16.15 5.38 -6.29
CA LYS A 47 -16.38 4.84 -4.94
C LYS A 47 -15.51 3.61 -4.65
N PHE A 48 -15.28 2.76 -5.65
CA PHE A 48 -14.38 1.61 -5.53
C PHE A 48 -12.94 2.06 -5.27
N GLU A 49 -12.38 2.98 -6.07
CA GLU A 49 -11.03 3.50 -5.83
C GLU A 49 -10.91 4.12 -4.42
N LEU A 50 -11.88 4.95 -4.03
CA LEU A 50 -11.91 5.59 -2.72
C LEU A 50 -11.97 4.56 -1.57
N SER A 51 -12.78 3.50 -1.73
CA SER A 51 -12.90 2.42 -0.74
C SER A 51 -11.59 1.63 -0.60
N VAL A 52 -10.92 1.31 -1.71
CA VAL A 52 -9.62 0.63 -1.67
C VAL A 52 -8.57 1.52 -0.99
N ARG A 53 -8.55 2.82 -1.26
CA ARG A 53 -7.62 3.75 -0.59
C ARG A 53 -7.86 3.84 0.91
N SER A 54 -9.13 3.94 1.34
CA SER A 54 -9.48 3.88 2.76
C SER A 54 -9.03 2.56 3.39
N ALA A 55 -9.26 1.43 2.71
CA ALA A 55 -8.83 0.12 3.16
C ALA A 55 -7.29 -0.02 3.25
N ILE A 56 -6.51 0.61 2.37
CA ILE A 56 -5.04 0.64 2.45
C ILE A 56 -4.58 1.35 3.72
N VAL A 57 -5.15 2.52 4.02
CA VAL A 57 -4.82 3.28 5.23
C VAL A 57 -5.23 2.51 6.48
N LYS A 58 -6.42 1.89 6.47
CA LYS A 58 -6.88 1.03 7.56
C LYS A 58 -5.93 -0.17 7.76
N ALA A 59 -5.61 -0.90 6.69
CA ALA A 59 -4.70 -2.05 6.74
C ALA A 59 -3.30 -1.67 7.23
N SER A 60 -2.84 -0.45 6.96
CA SER A 60 -1.57 0.07 7.49
C SER A 60 -1.63 0.30 9.00
N LYS A 61 -2.71 0.92 9.49
CA LYS A 61 -2.95 1.16 10.92
C LYS A 61 -3.11 -0.15 11.69
N ASP A 62 -3.88 -1.08 11.15
CA ASP A 62 -4.11 -2.40 11.75
C ASP A 62 -2.79 -3.19 11.86
N LEU A 63 -1.94 -3.14 10.81
CA LEU A 63 -0.67 -3.84 10.82
C LEU A 63 0.31 -3.22 11.84
N ASN A 64 0.33 -1.89 11.94
CA ASN A 64 1.11 -1.15 12.95
C ASN A 64 0.66 -1.45 14.39
N GLY A 65 -0.65 -1.65 14.61
CA GLY A 65 -1.21 -1.92 15.93
C GLY A 65 -1.07 -3.36 16.40
N ASN A 66 -0.54 -4.25 15.56
CA ASN A 66 -0.44 -5.68 15.80
C ASN A 66 1.01 -6.14 16.03
N ASN A 67 1.22 -7.43 16.33
CA ASN A 67 2.53 -8.00 16.66
C ASN A 67 3.34 -8.43 15.42
N PHE A 68 3.06 -7.84 14.26
CA PHE A 68 3.76 -8.11 13.00
C PHE A 68 5.13 -7.41 13.04
N SER A 69 6.22 -8.19 13.09
CA SER A 69 7.55 -7.63 13.39
C SER A 69 8.36 -7.34 12.12
N PHE A 70 9.25 -6.35 12.19
CA PHE A 70 10.29 -6.20 11.16
C PHE A 70 11.32 -7.34 11.26
N ALA A 71 11.76 -7.86 10.11
CA ALA A 71 12.93 -8.72 10.00
C ALA A 71 13.54 -8.67 8.59
N VAL A 72 14.87 -8.61 8.51
CA VAL A 72 15.61 -8.84 7.26
C VAL A 72 15.23 -10.20 6.65
N PHE A 73 15.30 -10.33 5.31
CA PHE A 73 14.85 -11.54 4.61
C PHE A 73 15.39 -12.86 5.17
N ARG A 74 16.70 -12.91 5.49
CA ARG A 74 17.34 -14.11 6.08
C ARG A 74 16.74 -14.54 7.43
N ARG A 75 16.02 -13.64 8.12
CA ARG A 75 15.35 -13.85 9.41
C ARG A 75 13.82 -13.74 9.31
N SER A 76 13.28 -13.61 8.10
CA SER A 76 11.83 -13.57 7.92
C SER A 76 11.18 -14.83 8.46
N ARG A 77 9.90 -14.75 8.83
CA ARG A 77 9.10 -15.89 9.27
C ARG A 77 7.65 -15.69 8.88
N CYS A 78 6.94 -16.78 8.66
CA CYS A 78 5.52 -16.79 8.35
C CYS A 78 4.84 -17.99 9.00
N ASN A 79 3.51 -17.95 9.08
CA ASN A 79 2.74 -19.08 9.58
C ASN A 79 2.82 -20.27 8.60
N PRO A 80 3.39 -21.42 9.01
CA PRO A 80 3.54 -22.57 8.13
C PRO A 80 2.20 -23.23 7.78
N ALA A 81 1.09 -22.88 8.42
CA ALA A 81 -0.22 -23.38 7.98
C ALA A 81 -0.63 -22.83 6.60
N PHE A 82 -0.20 -21.60 6.27
CA PHE A 82 -0.63 -20.88 5.06
C PHE A 82 0.48 -20.71 4.02
N TRP A 83 1.73 -20.59 4.49
CA TRP A 83 2.85 -20.16 3.65
C TRP A 83 4.03 -21.13 3.75
N ASN A 84 4.74 -21.30 2.63
CA ASN A 84 6.11 -21.80 2.60
C ASN A 84 7.05 -20.59 2.66
N ARG A 85 8.02 -20.61 3.57
CA ARG A 85 9.11 -19.63 3.56
C ARG A 85 10.19 -20.10 2.59
N GLU A 86 10.40 -19.37 1.52
CA GLU A 86 11.40 -19.67 0.50
C GLU A 86 12.83 -19.27 0.96
N PRO A 87 13.89 -19.80 0.32
CA PRO A 87 15.29 -19.52 0.70
C PRO A 87 15.68 -18.04 0.65
N ASP A 88 15.10 -17.30 -0.28
CA ASP A 88 15.27 -15.86 -0.42
C ASP A 88 14.57 -15.06 0.70
N GLY A 89 13.73 -15.71 1.53
CA GLY A 89 12.98 -15.13 2.64
C GLY A 89 11.52 -14.81 2.33
N GLY A 90 11.03 -15.14 1.13
CA GLY A 90 9.69 -14.79 0.66
C GLY A 90 8.64 -15.78 1.15
N PHE A 91 7.36 -15.40 1.10
CA PHE A 91 6.25 -16.25 1.53
C PHE A 91 5.45 -16.71 0.33
N ARG A 92 5.60 -17.99 -0.04
CA ARG A 92 4.82 -18.63 -1.10
C ARG A 92 3.56 -19.24 -0.54
N LEU A 93 2.41 -18.88 -1.08
CA LEU A 93 1.14 -19.46 -0.68
C LEU A 93 1.17 -20.99 -0.89
N LYS A 94 0.69 -21.75 0.09
CA LYS A 94 0.59 -23.20 -0.04
C LYS A 94 -0.52 -23.60 -1.00
N SER A 95 -0.28 -24.70 -1.72
CA SER A 95 -1.30 -25.28 -2.61
C SER A 95 -2.58 -25.62 -1.83
N GLY A 96 -3.74 -25.25 -2.38
CA GLY A 96 -5.05 -25.47 -1.78
C GLY A 96 -5.45 -24.48 -0.69
N VAL A 97 -4.56 -23.57 -0.26
CA VAL A 97 -4.89 -22.51 0.69
C VAL A 97 -5.53 -21.33 -0.06
N LYS A 98 -6.62 -20.79 0.47
CA LYS A 98 -7.27 -19.61 -0.09
C LYS A 98 -6.46 -18.34 0.16
N PRO A 99 -6.08 -17.57 -0.89
CA PRO A 99 -5.34 -16.32 -0.74
C PRO A 99 -5.99 -15.33 0.25
N ASN A 100 -7.32 -15.16 0.21
CA ASN A 100 -8.04 -14.22 1.06
C ASN A 100 -7.87 -14.56 2.55
N GLU A 101 -8.01 -15.83 2.90
CA GLU A 101 -7.83 -16.33 4.26
C GLU A 101 -6.36 -16.22 4.71
N ALA A 102 -5.41 -16.54 3.83
CA ALA A 102 -3.98 -16.45 4.12
C ALA A 102 -3.51 -15.02 4.40
N ILE A 103 -4.00 -14.05 3.63
CA ILE A 103 -3.69 -12.63 3.83
C ILE A 103 -4.33 -12.11 5.12
N LYS A 104 -5.59 -12.46 5.41
CA LYS A 104 -6.25 -12.09 6.67
C LYS A 104 -5.53 -12.69 7.89
N ASN A 105 -5.03 -13.93 7.77
CA ASN A 105 -4.29 -14.59 8.85
C ASN A 105 -3.01 -13.84 9.25
N ILE A 106 -2.36 -13.09 8.34
CA ILE A 106 -1.21 -12.25 8.68
C ILE A 106 -1.58 -11.21 9.76
N TYR A 107 -2.81 -10.71 9.74
CA TYR A 107 -3.29 -9.74 10.72
C TYR A 107 -3.73 -10.46 12.00
N ASP A 108 -4.50 -11.54 11.87
CA ASP A 108 -5.07 -12.29 13.01
C ASP A 108 -4.00 -12.99 13.86
N GLN A 109 -2.96 -13.51 13.22
CA GLN A 109 -1.85 -14.24 13.88
C GLN A 109 -0.51 -13.55 13.65
N SER A 110 -0.52 -12.22 13.58
CA SER A 110 0.62 -11.34 13.29
C SER A 110 1.95 -11.69 13.97
N ARG A 111 1.93 -12.17 15.22
CA ARG A 111 3.15 -12.62 15.94
C ARG A 111 3.95 -13.71 15.23
N LEU A 112 3.29 -14.53 14.40
CA LEU A 112 3.91 -15.61 13.62
C LEU A 112 4.66 -15.09 12.39
N TYR A 113 4.59 -13.80 12.12
CA TYR A 113 5.12 -13.20 10.91
C TYR A 113 6.17 -12.13 11.22
N ALA A 114 7.20 -12.10 10.38
CA ALA A 114 8.11 -10.96 10.30
C ALA A 114 8.78 -10.90 8.93
N THR A 115 8.92 -9.69 8.37
CA THR A 115 9.53 -9.48 7.05
C THR A 115 10.06 -8.05 6.89
N GLU A 116 10.62 -7.77 5.71
CA GLU A 116 11.17 -6.48 5.32
C GLU A 116 10.08 -5.44 4.98
N CYS A 117 10.46 -4.17 4.99
CA CYS A 117 9.51 -3.07 4.77
C CYS A 117 8.80 -3.16 3.42
N SER A 118 9.53 -3.49 2.35
CA SER A 118 8.98 -3.66 1.00
C SER A 118 7.90 -4.76 0.92
N THR A 119 8.11 -5.90 1.58
CA THR A 119 7.13 -7.00 1.59
C THR A 119 5.90 -6.63 2.42
N ALA A 120 6.09 -5.90 3.52
CA ALA A 120 4.99 -5.42 4.35
C ALA A 120 4.05 -4.47 3.58
N ILE A 121 4.57 -3.62 2.69
CA ILE A 121 3.72 -2.77 1.84
C ILE A 121 2.86 -3.60 0.89
N VAL A 122 3.43 -4.63 0.27
CA VAL A 122 2.67 -5.55 -0.59
C VAL A 122 1.56 -6.26 0.18
N ILE A 123 1.84 -6.70 1.42
CA ILE A 123 0.84 -7.26 2.33
C ILE A 123 -0.29 -6.27 2.61
N VAL A 124 0.03 -4.99 2.85
CA VAL A 124 -0.98 -3.93 3.05
C VAL A 124 -1.88 -3.80 1.82
N PHE A 125 -1.33 -3.80 0.61
CA PHE A 125 -2.14 -3.74 -0.61
C PHE A 125 -3.05 -4.96 -0.76
N TYR A 126 -2.52 -6.17 -0.55
CA TYR A 126 -3.35 -7.38 -0.59
C TYR A 126 -4.44 -7.35 0.49
N LYS A 127 -4.13 -6.90 1.71
CA LYS A 127 -5.14 -6.82 2.78
C LYS A 127 -6.26 -5.85 2.43
N ALA A 128 -5.92 -4.68 1.89
CA ALA A 128 -6.91 -3.71 1.46
C ALA A 128 -7.86 -4.27 0.40
N LEU A 129 -7.32 -5.01 -0.57
CA LEU A 129 -8.11 -5.69 -1.58
C LEU A 129 -8.93 -6.85 -0.98
N ALA A 130 -8.39 -7.60 -0.02
CA ALA A 130 -9.09 -8.69 0.67
C ALA A 130 -10.26 -8.19 1.53
N ASP A 131 -10.28 -6.91 1.89
CA ASP A 131 -11.36 -6.25 2.64
C ASP A 131 -12.41 -5.62 1.74
N VAL A 132 -12.05 -5.22 0.51
CA VAL A 132 -12.98 -4.56 -0.44
C VAL A 132 -13.59 -5.56 -1.43
N LEU A 133 -12.83 -6.56 -1.87
CA LEU A 133 -13.29 -7.54 -2.84
C LEU A 133 -14.04 -8.70 -2.17
N PRO A 134 -15.04 -9.30 -2.84
CA PRO A 134 -15.60 -10.58 -2.43
C PRO A 134 -14.49 -11.64 -2.32
N GLY A 135 -14.51 -12.43 -1.25
CA GLY A 135 -13.49 -13.45 -1.00
C GLY A 135 -13.18 -14.36 -2.20
N PRO A 136 -14.20 -14.96 -2.86
CA PRO A 136 -13.95 -15.79 -4.03
C PRO A 136 -13.34 -15.04 -5.22
N LEU A 137 -13.65 -13.76 -5.40
CA LEU A 137 -13.01 -12.94 -6.44
C LEU A 137 -11.54 -12.69 -6.10
N PHE A 138 -11.22 -12.37 -4.85
CA PHE A 138 -9.84 -12.20 -4.40
C PHE A 138 -9.04 -13.49 -4.61
N ASP A 139 -9.60 -14.63 -4.22
CA ASP A 139 -8.97 -15.95 -4.37
C ASP A 139 -8.70 -16.29 -5.85
N ALA A 140 -9.63 -15.92 -6.74
CA ALA A 140 -9.47 -16.13 -8.18
C ALA A 140 -8.46 -15.19 -8.84
N LEU A 141 -8.32 -13.95 -8.34
CA LEU A 141 -7.35 -12.98 -8.86
C LEU A 141 -5.92 -13.29 -8.41
N PHE A 142 -5.73 -13.83 -7.21
CA PHE A 142 -4.40 -13.99 -6.61
C PHE A 142 -4.06 -15.43 -6.19
N PRO A 143 -4.35 -16.46 -7.01
CA PRO A 143 -4.31 -17.87 -6.60
C PRO A 143 -2.90 -18.38 -6.27
N ASN A 144 -1.85 -17.72 -6.79
CA ASN A 144 -0.46 -18.14 -6.65
C ASN A 144 0.39 -17.07 -5.93
N THR A 145 -0.21 -16.41 -4.94
CA THR A 145 0.43 -15.28 -4.24
C THR A 145 1.83 -15.63 -3.74
N TYR A 146 2.81 -14.78 -4.09
CA TYR A 146 4.16 -14.81 -3.56
C TYR A 146 4.51 -13.45 -2.95
N LEU A 147 4.78 -13.42 -1.64
CA LEU A 147 5.10 -12.20 -0.91
C LEU A 147 6.62 -12.09 -0.78
N MET A 148 7.25 -11.37 -1.71
CA MET A 148 8.68 -11.11 -1.69
C MET A 148 9.00 -9.75 -2.28
N ASN A 149 9.15 -8.74 -1.43
CA ASN A 149 9.47 -7.36 -1.81
C ASN A 149 8.68 -6.89 -3.05
N TRP A 150 9.28 -6.12 -3.95
CA TRP A 150 8.67 -5.73 -5.23
C TRP A 150 8.92 -6.77 -6.35
N GLN A 151 9.47 -7.95 -6.02
CA GLN A 151 9.77 -9.04 -6.95
C GLN A 151 8.54 -9.91 -7.14
N SER A 152 8.32 -10.37 -8.38
CA SER A 152 7.26 -11.33 -8.70
C SER A 152 5.86 -10.91 -8.23
N LEU A 153 5.59 -9.61 -8.27
CA LEU A 153 4.27 -9.06 -7.99
C LEU A 153 3.24 -9.63 -8.96
N ASP A 154 2.06 -9.94 -8.45
CA ASP A 154 0.97 -10.38 -9.31
C ASP A 154 0.59 -9.24 -10.28
N PRO A 155 0.63 -9.47 -11.61
CA PRO A 155 0.27 -8.45 -12.59
C PRO A 155 -1.12 -7.84 -12.39
N ASP A 156 -2.04 -8.56 -11.73
CA ASP A 156 -3.39 -8.07 -11.44
C ASP A 156 -3.44 -6.99 -10.35
N LEU A 157 -2.42 -6.87 -9.48
CA LEU A 157 -2.26 -5.69 -8.63
C LEU A 157 -2.09 -4.41 -9.48
N GLY A 158 -1.46 -4.56 -10.64
CA GLY A 158 -1.20 -3.47 -11.59
C GLY A 158 -0.46 -2.29 -10.95
N LEU A 159 0.47 -2.55 -10.03
CA LEU A 159 1.22 -1.50 -9.35
C LEU A 159 1.94 -0.61 -10.34
N ARG A 160 1.83 0.70 -10.14
CA ARG A 160 2.45 1.73 -10.98
C ARG A 160 3.11 2.76 -10.09
N THR A 161 4.38 3.06 -10.40
CA THR A 161 5.10 4.18 -9.83
C THR A 161 4.99 5.38 -10.76
N LEU A 162 4.46 6.47 -10.25
CA LEU A 162 4.46 7.78 -10.89
C LEU A 162 5.66 8.57 -10.39
N HIS A 163 6.37 9.21 -11.31
CA HIS A 163 7.42 10.17 -11.00
C HIS A 163 6.83 11.57 -11.13
N GLU A 164 7.08 12.41 -10.12
CA GLU A 164 6.61 13.80 -10.03
C GLU A 164 5.09 13.96 -10.27
N PRO A 165 4.23 13.20 -9.55
CA PRO A 165 2.79 13.37 -9.71
C PRO A 165 2.36 14.75 -9.19
N GLU A 166 1.37 15.36 -9.84
CA GLU A 166 0.84 16.68 -9.42
C GLU A 166 0.33 16.66 -7.98
N LYS A 167 -0.32 15.55 -7.59
CA LYS A 167 -0.89 15.35 -6.25
C LYS A 167 -0.56 13.97 -5.72
N TYR A 168 -0.36 13.92 -4.41
CA TYR A 168 -0.31 12.69 -3.63
C TYR A 168 -1.65 12.46 -2.95
N MET A 169 -2.00 11.20 -2.74
CA MET A 169 -3.30 10.84 -2.17
C MET A 169 -3.11 9.81 -1.06
N PRO A 170 -4.01 9.81 -0.06
CA PRO A 170 -4.10 8.71 0.89
C PRO A 170 -4.04 7.32 0.23
N GLY A 171 -3.30 6.42 0.86
CA GLY A 171 -3.08 5.05 0.38
C GLY A 171 -2.03 4.93 -0.73
N ASN A 172 -1.36 6.02 -1.11
CA ASN A 172 -0.16 5.95 -1.95
C ASN A 172 1.04 5.43 -1.12
N CYS A 173 1.86 4.57 -1.74
CA CYS A 173 3.17 4.23 -1.19
C CYS A 173 4.21 5.24 -1.69
N ARG A 174 4.82 5.96 -0.76
CA ARG A 174 5.90 6.91 -0.97
C ARG A 174 7.23 6.27 -0.57
N TYR A 175 8.34 6.93 -0.91
CA TYR A 175 9.67 6.46 -0.53
C TYR A 175 10.52 7.60 0.05
N PHE A 176 11.02 7.40 1.26
CA PHE A 176 12.04 8.24 1.86
C PHE A 176 13.41 7.68 1.50
N LYS A 177 14.25 8.45 0.82
CA LYS A 177 15.58 8.00 0.42
C LYS A 177 16.63 8.48 1.41
N ASN A 178 17.56 7.60 1.77
CA ASN A 178 18.75 7.94 2.53
C ASN A 178 20.01 7.80 1.64
N PRO A 179 20.42 8.87 0.93
CA PRO A 179 21.47 8.78 -0.09
C PRO A 179 22.85 8.48 0.49
N ASP A 180 23.11 8.86 1.74
CA ASP A 180 24.40 8.67 2.42
C ASP A 180 24.31 7.62 3.54
N VAL A 181 23.50 6.57 3.33
CA VAL A 181 23.38 5.44 4.26
C VAL A 181 24.74 4.84 4.64
N ASN A 182 24.87 4.38 5.88
CA ASN A 182 26.02 3.60 6.31
C ASN A 182 26.03 2.24 5.56
N PRO A 183 27.09 1.92 4.79
CA PRO A 183 27.14 0.67 4.02
C PRO A 183 27.10 -0.60 4.87
N LEU A 184 27.36 -0.50 6.18
CA LEU A 184 27.24 -1.63 7.11
C LEU A 184 25.81 -1.90 7.58
N THR A 185 24.88 -0.97 7.32
CA THR A 185 23.46 -1.07 7.68
C THR A 185 22.57 -0.71 6.48
N PRO A 186 22.65 -1.46 5.37
CA PRO A 186 21.97 -1.15 4.11
C PRO A 186 20.43 -1.15 4.22
N GLU A 187 19.86 -1.76 5.26
CA GLU A 187 18.43 -1.70 5.57
C GLU A 187 17.94 -0.26 5.82
N TRP A 188 18.83 0.69 6.16
CA TRP A 188 18.50 2.10 6.35
C TRP A 188 18.67 2.96 5.09
N GLN A 189 18.80 2.36 3.90
CA GLN A 189 18.94 3.08 2.63
C GLN A 189 17.69 3.88 2.24
N GLY A 190 16.58 3.61 2.91
CA GLY A 190 15.34 4.36 2.77
C GLY A 190 14.19 3.63 3.46
N GLU A 191 13.00 4.18 3.30
CA GLU A 191 11.77 3.64 3.89
C GLU A 191 10.62 3.74 2.89
N ASN A 192 9.97 2.61 2.62
CA ASN A 192 8.69 2.61 1.91
C ASN A 192 7.60 2.97 2.91
N ALA A 193 6.74 3.95 2.58
CA ALA A 193 5.77 4.46 3.54
C ALA A 193 4.40 4.72 2.92
N ILE A 194 3.33 4.24 3.56
CA ILE A 194 1.95 4.53 3.14
C ILE A 194 1.55 5.91 3.64
N ASP A 195 1.20 6.81 2.73
CA ASP A 195 0.72 8.16 2.99
C ASP A 195 -0.74 8.14 3.47
N PHE A 196 -1.03 8.79 4.60
CA PHE A 196 -2.39 8.90 5.13
C PHE A 196 -3.13 10.16 4.67
N GLY A 197 -2.44 11.08 3.98
CA GLY A 197 -2.96 12.35 3.47
C GLY A 197 -3.04 13.48 4.50
N ASP A 198 -2.47 13.28 5.69
CA ASP A 198 -2.49 14.23 6.80
C ASP A 198 -1.11 14.51 7.39
N GLY A 199 -0.07 14.23 6.61
CA GLY A 199 1.32 14.37 7.02
C GLY A 199 1.85 13.19 7.84
N LEU A 200 1.03 12.18 8.13
CA LEU A 200 1.46 10.93 8.72
C LEU A 200 1.66 9.84 7.66
N TYR A 201 2.61 8.96 7.96
CA TYR A 201 2.98 7.84 7.13
C TYR A 201 3.15 6.59 7.97
N TYR A 202 2.80 5.43 7.42
CA TYR A 202 3.18 4.13 7.98
C TYR A 202 4.39 3.56 7.25
N GLY A 203 5.51 3.44 7.95
CA GLY A 203 6.69 2.66 7.52
C GLY A 203 6.83 1.40 8.37
N HIS A 204 6.99 0.23 7.76
CA HIS A 204 7.05 -1.01 8.52
C HIS A 204 8.40 -1.15 9.24
N GLY A 205 8.35 -1.26 10.57
CA GLY A 205 9.53 -1.21 11.46
C GLY A 205 9.71 0.16 12.11
N MET A 206 9.35 1.25 11.43
CA MET A 206 9.33 2.61 11.99
C MET A 206 8.01 2.95 12.70
N GLY A 207 6.93 2.31 12.26
CA GLY A 207 5.56 2.57 12.67
C GLY A 207 4.96 3.82 12.01
N ILE A 208 3.92 4.38 12.63
CA ILE A 208 3.27 5.60 12.15
C ILE A 208 4.06 6.83 12.61
N ARG A 209 4.55 7.64 11.67
CA ARG A 209 5.42 8.81 11.90
C ARG A 209 5.12 9.91 10.90
N ASN A 210 5.48 11.15 11.23
CA ASN A 210 5.52 12.23 10.23
C ASN A 210 6.83 12.18 9.41
N ALA A 211 6.90 12.98 8.34
CA ALA A 211 8.06 12.99 7.43
C ALA A 211 9.37 13.37 8.14
N GLU A 212 9.35 14.36 9.04
CA GLU A 212 10.53 14.81 9.78
C GLU A 212 11.10 13.71 10.67
N GLN A 213 10.24 12.96 11.35
CA GLN A 213 10.64 11.84 12.21
C GLN A 213 11.27 10.70 11.40
N ILE A 214 10.72 10.38 10.22
CA ILE A 214 11.29 9.36 9.32
C ILE A 214 12.66 9.82 8.81
N ILE A 215 12.76 11.06 8.33
CA ILE A 215 14.02 11.64 7.86
C ILE A 215 15.07 11.66 8.98
N HIS A 216 14.67 12.03 10.20
CA HIS A 216 15.55 12.03 11.36
C HIS A 216 16.08 10.62 11.64
N ALA A 217 15.22 9.61 11.70
CA ALA A 217 15.61 8.23 11.94
C ALA A 217 16.59 7.69 10.87
N LEU A 218 16.33 7.99 9.59
CA LEU A 218 17.24 7.64 8.49
C LEU A 218 18.60 8.35 8.62
N ASN A 219 18.57 9.64 8.99
CA ASN A 219 19.78 10.46 9.14
C ASN A 219 20.71 9.99 10.27
N GLN A 220 20.18 9.32 11.30
CA GLN A 220 20.98 8.69 12.37
C GLN A 220 21.76 7.45 11.90
N ASN A 221 21.44 6.90 10.73
CA ASN A 221 22.04 5.69 10.17
C ASN A 221 22.88 5.98 8.91
N ARG A 222 23.45 7.19 8.82
CA ARG A 222 24.32 7.61 7.72
C ARG A 222 25.78 7.26 7.97
N LYS A 223 26.56 7.16 6.90
CA LYS A 223 28.02 6.98 6.98
C LYS A 223 28.67 8.18 7.68
N ARG A 224 29.89 7.98 8.21
CA ARG A 224 30.72 9.07 8.75
C ARG A 224 30.94 10.15 7.68
N ASN A 225 30.87 11.42 8.08
CA ASN A 225 31.01 12.58 7.19
C ASN A 225 29.97 12.62 6.05
N ALA A 226 28.71 12.23 6.34
CA ALA A 226 27.63 12.33 5.38
C ALA A 226 27.20 13.78 5.13
N ASP A 227 27.05 14.15 3.86
CA ASP A 227 26.72 15.51 3.43
C ASP A 227 25.23 15.63 3.06
N LYS A 228 24.63 14.58 2.51
CA LYS A 228 23.26 14.58 2.02
C LYS A 228 22.31 14.05 3.08
N SER A 229 21.29 14.83 3.42
CA SER A 229 20.18 14.39 4.27
C SER A 229 19.32 13.37 3.53
N ALA A 230 18.66 12.50 4.28
CA ALA A 230 17.48 11.79 3.80
C ALA A 230 16.36 12.77 3.41
N TYR A 231 15.51 12.35 2.46
CA TYR A 231 14.43 13.18 1.93
C TYR A 231 13.29 12.31 1.38
N LEU A 232 12.08 12.85 1.33
CA LEU A 232 10.94 12.23 0.67
C LEU A 232 11.07 12.39 -0.84
N MET A 233 11.02 11.30 -1.59
CA MET A 233 11.10 11.36 -3.05
C MET A 233 9.79 11.89 -3.67
N ASP A 234 9.95 12.56 -4.82
CA ASP A 234 8.84 12.93 -5.70
C ASP A 234 8.37 11.75 -6.54
N SER A 235 7.97 10.68 -5.86
CA SER A 235 7.39 9.50 -6.48
C SER A 235 6.25 8.94 -5.65
N SER A 236 5.33 8.25 -6.33
CA SER A 236 4.16 7.64 -5.71
C SER A 236 3.84 6.32 -6.39
N THR A 237 3.82 5.24 -5.62
CA THR A 237 3.41 3.91 -6.07
C THR A 237 1.97 3.65 -5.65
N ARG A 238 1.13 3.22 -6.59
CA ARG A 238 -0.29 2.92 -6.36
C ARG A 238 -0.79 1.74 -7.18
N LEU A 239 -1.89 1.14 -6.74
CA LEU A 239 -2.61 0.11 -7.49
C LEU A 239 -3.23 0.65 -8.78
N ASN A 240 -3.51 -0.24 -9.73
CA ASN A 240 -4.36 0.09 -10.88
C ASN A 240 -5.84 -0.13 -10.55
N PHE A 241 -6.44 0.88 -9.92
CA PHE A 241 -7.83 0.82 -9.48
C PHE A 241 -8.83 0.54 -10.61
N SER A 242 -8.60 1.06 -11.82
CA SER A 242 -9.51 0.84 -12.95
C SER A 242 -9.47 -0.61 -13.46
N ARG A 243 -8.29 -1.25 -13.46
CA ARG A 243 -8.17 -2.69 -13.76
C ARG A 243 -8.90 -3.53 -12.72
N LEU A 244 -8.67 -3.25 -11.44
CA LEU A 244 -9.31 -3.95 -10.32
C LEU A 244 -10.83 -3.77 -10.32
N TYR A 245 -11.32 -2.55 -10.59
CA TYR A 245 -12.75 -2.28 -10.72
C TYR A 245 -13.37 -3.06 -11.89
N THR A 246 -12.64 -3.23 -13.00
CA THR A 246 -13.13 -4.02 -14.14
C THR A 246 -13.37 -5.48 -13.75
N ALA A 247 -12.48 -6.07 -12.96
CA ALA A 247 -12.68 -7.42 -12.43
C ALA A 247 -13.85 -7.46 -11.43
N TYR A 248 -13.91 -6.49 -10.52
CA TYR A 248 -14.99 -6.36 -9.53
C TYR A 248 -16.37 -6.23 -10.17
N ALA A 249 -16.53 -5.30 -11.12
CA ALA A 249 -17.79 -5.04 -11.80
C ALA A 249 -18.29 -6.22 -12.65
N ARG A 250 -17.39 -7.07 -13.17
CA ARG A 250 -17.76 -8.30 -13.89
C ARG A 250 -18.20 -9.43 -12.96
N TYR A 251 -17.75 -9.41 -11.71
CA TYR A 251 -18.11 -10.41 -10.71
C TYR A 251 -19.46 -10.12 -10.05
N GLN A 252 -19.83 -8.84 -9.95
CA GLN A 252 -21.16 -8.45 -9.47
C GLN A 252 -22.23 -8.91 -10.47
N PRO A 253 -23.34 -9.50 -9.99
CA PRO A 253 -24.46 -9.94 -10.83
C PRO A 253 -25.23 -8.79 -11.49
#